data_AF-A0A0F5FEA1-F1
#
_entry.id   AF-A0A0F5FEA1-F1
#
_cell.length_a   1.000
_cell.length_b   1.000
_cell.length_c   1.000
_cell.angle_alpha   90.00
_cell.angle_beta   90.00
_cell.angle_gamma   90.00
#
_symmetry.space_group_name_H-M   'P 1'
#
loop_
_entity.id
_entity.type
_entity.pdbx_description
1 polymer ?
#
loop_
_entity_poly.entity_id
_entity_poly.type
_entity_poly.pdbx_seq_one_letter_code
_entity_poly.pdbx_strand_id
1 'polypeptide(L)'
;MLALMAASPAAAQIEDDFAEANRIFGQVSADSVVEDIEGEWLPLSVLSNAQGTDPDPGLINSLIERICGNDPVRGALMTALDGTSFEMVAANSGGELVYRFDWIAGSQFHRNVDPEALFRVFKFDTMEGENGVAMRARALEQNSSRVDLFRVSPDLLAMVTPGRAELFGRCPE
;
A
#
# COMPACT_ATOMS: atom_id res chain seq x y z
N MET A 1 48.09 -5.51 -13.85
CA MET A 1 47.24 -5.07 -12.72
C MET A 1 46.03 -4.37 -13.31
N LEU A 2 44.96 -5.13 -13.60
CA LEU A 2 43.69 -4.57 -14.09
C LEU A 2 42.79 -4.34 -12.88
N ALA A 3 42.46 -3.08 -12.60
CA ALA A 3 41.38 -2.73 -11.68
C ALA A 3 40.06 -2.72 -12.48
N LEU A 4 39.23 -3.74 -12.27
CA LEU A 4 37.82 -3.68 -12.64
C LEU A 4 37.15 -2.69 -11.67
N MET A 5 36.88 -1.46 -12.13
CA MET A 5 35.89 -0.62 -11.46
C MET A 5 34.51 -1.18 -11.81
N ALA A 6 33.95 -1.94 -10.89
CA ALA A 6 32.55 -2.32 -10.94
C ALA A 6 31.71 -1.04 -10.77
N ALA A 7 31.18 -0.53 -11.89
CA ALA A 7 30.13 0.47 -11.86
C ALA A 7 28.94 -0.14 -11.09
N SER A 8 28.72 0.33 -9.87
CA SER A 8 27.50 0.01 -9.13
C SER A 8 26.34 0.63 -9.92
N PRO A 9 25.26 -0.12 -10.19
CA PRO A 9 24.25 0.29 -11.15
C PRO A 9 23.48 1.49 -10.60
N ALA A 10 23.13 2.42 -11.47
CA ALA A 10 22.38 3.66 -11.20
C ALA A 10 21.11 3.46 -10.34
N ALA A 11 20.58 2.24 -10.22
CA ALA A 11 19.47 1.89 -9.35
C ALA A 11 19.74 2.15 -7.86
N ALA A 12 20.95 1.87 -7.36
CA ALA A 12 21.29 2.10 -5.95
C ALA A 12 21.31 3.60 -5.62
N GLN A 13 21.73 4.41 -6.57
CA GLN A 13 21.81 5.86 -6.43
C GLN A 13 20.42 6.51 -6.49
N ILE A 14 19.50 5.95 -7.29
CA ILE A 14 18.10 6.40 -7.34
C ILE A 14 17.38 6.10 -6.01
N GLU A 15 17.59 4.93 -5.40
CA GLU A 15 16.98 4.61 -4.09
C GLU A 15 17.48 5.56 -2.99
N ASP A 16 18.78 5.85 -2.96
CA ASP A 16 19.38 6.79 -2.01
C ASP A 16 18.88 8.23 -2.25
N ASP A 17 18.78 8.66 -3.52
CA ASP A 17 18.28 9.98 -3.89
C ASP A 17 16.78 10.15 -3.56
N PHE A 18 15.96 9.11 -3.71
CA PHE A 18 14.55 9.11 -3.28
C PHE A 18 14.42 9.10 -1.76
N ALA A 19 15.26 8.33 -1.05
CA ALA A 19 15.29 8.33 0.40
C ALA A 19 15.74 9.70 0.96
N GLU A 20 16.66 10.37 0.29
CA GLU A 20 17.11 11.73 0.62
C GLU A 20 16.05 12.78 0.25
N ALA A 21 15.42 12.68 -0.91
CA ALA A 21 14.31 13.56 -1.30
C ALA A 21 13.10 13.44 -0.35
N ASN A 22 12.73 12.23 0.07
CA ASN A 22 11.66 12.03 1.07
C ASN A 22 12.01 12.62 2.44
N ARG A 23 13.30 12.56 2.80
CA ARG A 23 13.83 13.14 4.05
C ARG A 23 13.87 14.68 4.00
N ILE A 24 14.13 15.26 2.82
CA ILE A 24 14.26 16.71 2.61
C ILE A 24 12.90 17.36 2.35
N PHE A 25 11.97 16.70 1.66
CA PHE A 25 10.77 17.34 1.11
C PHE A 25 9.41 16.83 1.63
N GLY A 26 9.31 15.69 2.32
CA GLY A 26 8.01 15.01 2.42
C GLY A 26 7.51 14.60 3.80
N GLN A 27 8.23 13.73 4.50
CA GLN A 27 7.62 12.93 5.57
C GLN A 27 8.64 12.62 6.67
N VAL A 28 8.81 13.58 7.59
CA VAL A 28 9.88 13.55 8.60
C VAL A 28 9.42 12.92 9.92
N SER A 29 8.10 12.84 10.15
CA SER A 29 7.51 12.22 11.34
C SER A 29 6.31 11.35 10.98
N ALA A 30 6.09 10.29 11.77
CA ALA A 30 4.93 9.42 11.61
C ALA A 30 3.60 10.19 11.71
N ASP A 31 3.52 11.18 12.63
CA ASP A 31 2.38 12.08 12.77
C ASP A 31 1.99 12.71 11.44
N SER A 32 2.98 13.27 10.71
CA SER A 32 2.71 13.95 9.44
C SER A 32 2.18 13.00 8.37
N VAL A 33 2.61 11.74 8.36
CA VAL A 33 2.12 10.74 7.40
C VAL A 33 0.72 10.27 7.78
N VAL A 34 0.47 10.05 9.07
CA VAL A 34 -0.78 9.51 9.60
C VAL A 34 -1.93 10.53 9.49
N GLU A 35 -1.68 11.79 9.85
CA GLU A 35 -2.67 12.87 9.72
C GLU A 35 -3.03 13.13 8.25
N ASP A 36 -2.04 13.15 7.36
CA ASP A 36 -2.25 13.42 5.93
C ASP A 36 -3.08 12.34 5.21
N ILE A 37 -3.06 11.10 5.70
CA ILE A 37 -3.77 9.97 5.08
C ILE A 37 -5.11 9.65 5.75
N GLU A 38 -5.54 10.38 6.77
CA GLU A 38 -6.80 10.07 7.46
C GLU A 38 -8.01 10.27 6.53
N GLY A 39 -8.89 9.26 6.46
CA GLY A 39 -10.12 9.29 5.65
C GLY A 39 -10.25 8.14 4.66
N GLU A 40 -11.23 8.26 3.75
CA GLU A 40 -11.53 7.23 2.76
C GLU A 40 -10.63 7.34 1.52
N TRP A 41 -10.15 6.18 1.05
CA TRP A 41 -9.24 6.02 -0.08
C TRP A 41 -9.72 4.93 -1.04
N LEU A 42 -10.00 5.29 -2.28
CA LEU A 42 -10.50 4.38 -3.31
C LEU A 42 -9.37 3.50 -3.85
N PRO A 43 -9.50 2.16 -3.85
CA PRO A 43 -8.46 1.28 -4.39
C PRO A 43 -8.40 1.36 -5.91
N LEU A 44 -7.35 1.99 -6.45
CA LEU A 44 -7.12 2.11 -7.89
C LEU A 44 -6.39 0.89 -8.47
N SER A 45 -5.68 0.15 -7.62
CA SER A 45 -4.93 -1.07 -8.00
C SER A 45 -5.80 -2.21 -8.54
N VAL A 46 -7.11 -2.21 -8.26
CA VAL A 46 -8.07 -3.16 -8.85
C VAL A 46 -8.30 -2.88 -10.34
N LEU A 47 -7.88 -1.71 -10.83
CA LEU A 47 -8.13 -1.23 -12.19
C LEU A 47 -6.87 -1.09 -13.05
N SER A 48 -5.68 -0.98 -12.43
CA SER A 48 -4.41 -1.09 -13.14
C SER A 48 -4.06 -2.56 -13.33
N ASN A 49 -4.09 -3.04 -14.58
CA ASN A 49 -3.69 -4.39 -14.96
C ASN A 49 -2.42 -4.81 -14.20
N ALA A 50 -2.51 -5.83 -13.35
CA ALA A 50 -1.41 -6.38 -12.55
C ALA A 50 -0.30 -7.06 -13.38
N GLN A 51 -0.22 -6.76 -14.69
CA GLN A 51 0.76 -7.28 -15.64
C GLN A 51 1.96 -6.34 -15.87
N GLY A 52 2.11 -5.28 -15.06
CA GLY A 52 3.35 -4.47 -15.03
C GLY A 52 3.57 -3.56 -16.23
N THR A 53 2.51 -3.16 -16.92
CA THR A 53 2.56 -2.03 -17.86
C THR A 53 2.15 -0.76 -17.14
N ASP A 54 2.88 0.32 -17.35
CA ASP A 54 2.55 1.61 -16.76
C ASP A 54 1.11 1.99 -17.13
N PRO A 55 0.24 2.29 -16.16
CA PRO A 55 -1.09 2.78 -16.47
C PRO A 55 -0.96 4.12 -17.21
N ASP A 56 -1.66 4.26 -18.34
CA ASP A 56 -1.73 5.54 -19.04
C ASP A 56 -2.19 6.63 -18.04
N PRO A 57 -1.46 7.76 -17.90
CA PRO A 57 -1.86 8.83 -16.99
C PRO A 57 -3.29 9.34 -17.22
N GLY A 58 -3.82 9.28 -18.45
CA GLY A 58 -5.21 9.64 -18.76
C GLY A 58 -6.23 8.61 -18.27
N LEU A 59 -5.84 7.34 -18.10
CA LEU A 59 -6.70 6.30 -17.55
C LEU A 59 -6.94 6.52 -16.06
N ILE A 60 -5.94 6.93 -15.28
CA ILE A 60 -6.11 7.12 -13.83
C ILE A 60 -7.17 8.20 -13.54
N ASN A 61 -7.09 9.35 -14.19
CA ASN A 61 -8.06 10.44 -13.97
C ASN A 61 -9.48 10.06 -14.41
N SER A 62 -9.62 9.42 -15.56
CA SER A 62 -10.93 8.95 -16.04
C SER A 62 -11.52 7.83 -15.17
N LEU A 63 -10.68 7.01 -14.53
CA LEU A 63 -11.12 6.00 -13.57
C LEU A 63 -11.57 6.63 -12.25
N ILE A 64 -10.85 7.62 -11.73
CA ILE A 64 -11.27 8.38 -10.55
C ILE A 64 -12.64 9.03 -10.81
N GLU A 65 -12.81 9.74 -11.93
CA GLU A 65 -14.09 10.34 -12.32
C GLU A 65 -15.23 9.30 -12.39
N ARG A 66 -14.95 8.09 -12.90
CA ARG A 66 -15.94 7.01 -12.98
C ARG A 66 -16.34 6.48 -11.60
N ILE A 67 -15.38 6.26 -10.71
CA ILE A 67 -15.64 5.76 -9.35
C ILE A 67 -16.41 6.81 -8.56
N CYS A 68 -15.96 8.07 -8.61
CA CYS A 68 -16.59 9.19 -7.90
C CYS A 68 -17.99 9.52 -8.43
N GLY A 69 -18.30 9.17 -9.68
CA GLY A 69 -19.53 9.54 -10.34
C GLY A 69 -20.71 8.56 -10.22
N ASN A 70 -20.48 7.24 -10.02
CA ASN A 70 -21.59 6.26 -10.16
C ASN A 70 -21.40 4.88 -9.48
N ASP A 71 -20.23 4.55 -8.94
CA ASP A 71 -19.97 3.18 -8.44
C ASP A 71 -19.95 3.17 -6.90
N PRO A 72 -20.75 2.34 -6.21
CA PRO A 72 -20.73 2.23 -4.75
C PRO A 72 -19.50 1.45 -4.25
N VAL A 73 -18.31 1.75 -4.78
CA VAL A 73 -17.05 1.20 -4.28
C VAL A 73 -16.79 1.82 -2.92
N ARG A 74 -16.80 0.99 -1.87
CA ARG A 74 -16.34 1.44 -0.55
C ARG A 74 -14.83 1.47 -0.56
N GLY A 75 -14.26 2.64 -0.33
CA GLY A 75 -12.82 2.82 -0.18
C GLY A 75 -12.27 2.10 1.05
N ALA A 76 -10.95 2.04 1.10
CA ALA A 76 -10.22 1.72 2.31
C ALA A 76 -10.34 2.92 3.26
N LEU A 77 -10.81 2.69 4.48
CA LEU A 77 -10.90 3.75 5.48
C LEU A 77 -9.63 3.71 6.33
N MET A 78 -8.84 4.78 6.27
CA MET A 78 -7.66 4.96 7.11
C MET A 78 -8.01 5.83 8.31
N THR A 79 -7.63 5.39 9.50
CA THR A 79 -7.95 6.06 10.77
C THR A 79 -6.71 6.10 11.63
N ALA A 80 -6.31 7.31 12.03
CA ALA A 80 -5.20 7.51 12.95
C ALA A 80 -5.56 6.86 14.30
N LEU A 81 -4.64 6.09 14.87
CA LEU A 81 -4.78 5.55 16.23
C LEU A 81 -4.03 6.44 17.22
N ASP A 82 -2.78 6.74 16.89
CA ASP A 82 -1.86 7.57 17.65
C ASP A 82 -0.86 8.19 16.68
N GLY A 83 0.09 8.96 17.22
CA GLY A 83 1.09 9.65 16.42
C GLY A 83 2.06 8.78 15.62
N THR A 84 2.02 7.46 15.82
CA THR A 84 2.93 6.50 15.18
C THR A 84 2.22 5.34 14.51
N SER A 85 0.90 5.27 14.61
CA SER A 85 0.13 4.11 14.18
C SER A 85 -1.21 4.51 13.59
N PHE A 86 -1.65 3.74 12.60
CA PHE A 86 -2.99 3.89 12.03
C PHE A 86 -3.57 2.52 11.67
N GLU A 87 -4.90 2.48 11.54
CA GLU A 87 -5.62 1.33 11.02
C GLU A 87 -6.19 1.62 9.64
N MET A 88 -6.25 0.58 8.82
CA MET A 88 -6.93 0.59 7.54
C MET A 88 -7.97 -0.51 7.51
N VAL A 89 -9.23 -0.13 7.42
CA VAL A 89 -10.29 -1.06 7.02
C VAL A 89 -10.17 -1.29 5.53
N ALA A 90 -9.97 -2.54 5.12
CA ALA A 90 -9.76 -2.88 3.72
C ALA A 90 -11.01 -2.54 2.88
N ALA A 91 -10.77 -1.97 1.70
CA ALA A 91 -11.83 -1.70 0.73
C ALA A 91 -12.64 -2.96 0.42
N ASN A 92 -13.95 -2.82 0.25
CA ASN A 92 -14.88 -3.91 -0.08
C ASN A 92 -14.86 -5.13 0.88
N SER A 93 -14.30 -5.02 2.09
CA SER A 93 -14.28 -6.11 3.08
C SER A 93 -15.53 -6.16 3.97
N GLY A 94 -16.45 -5.22 3.82
CA GLY A 94 -17.59 -5.07 4.74
C GLY A 94 -17.20 -4.64 6.15
N GLY A 95 -15.94 -4.23 6.38
CA GLY A 95 -15.41 -3.91 7.70
C GLY A 95 -14.72 -5.09 8.40
N GLU A 96 -14.71 -6.28 7.78
CA GLU A 96 -14.18 -7.50 8.41
C GLU A 96 -12.66 -7.57 8.42
N LEU A 97 -11.99 -6.90 7.47
CA LEU A 97 -10.55 -6.97 7.33
C LEU A 97 -9.92 -5.64 7.72
N VAL A 98 -9.25 -5.64 8.87
CA VAL A 98 -8.55 -4.46 9.41
C VAL A 98 -7.06 -4.75 9.43
N TYR A 99 -6.31 -3.83 8.84
CA TYR A 99 -4.86 -3.81 8.89
C TYR A 99 -4.41 -2.75 9.87
N ARG A 100 -3.45 -3.09 10.73
CA ARG A 100 -2.76 -2.13 11.60
C ARG A 100 -1.40 -1.82 11.00
N PHE A 101 -1.02 -0.55 11.00
CA PHE A 101 0.26 -0.08 10.50
C PHE A 101 0.98 0.62 11.64
N ASP A 102 2.14 0.07 12.02
CA ASP A 102 2.99 0.62 13.08
C ASP A 102 4.25 1.21 12.44
N TRP A 103 4.54 2.48 12.71
CA TRP A 103 5.66 3.18 12.10
C TRP A 103 7.02 2.58 12.49
N ILE A 104 7.95 2.54 11.52
CA ILE A 104 9.32 2.09 11.72
C ILE A 104 10.29 3.27 11.61
N ALA A 105 10.33 3.90 10.43
CA ALA A 105 11.19 5.05 10.12
C ALA A 105 10.79 5.64 8.76
N GLY A 106 10.93 6.96 8.57
CA GLY A 106 10.61 7.63 7.30
C GLY A 106 9.18 7.30 6.85
N SER A 107 9.03 6.77 5.64
CA SER A 107 7.75 6.29 5.08
C SER A 107 7.44 4.82 5.39
N GLN A 108 8.26 4.13 6.19
CA GLN A 108 8.16 2.69 6.42
C GLN A 108 7.26 2.37 7.61
N PHE A 109 6.36 1.41 7.41
CA PHE A 109 5.45 0.86 8.40
C PHE A 109 5.53 -0.66 8.43
N HIS A 110 5.30 -1.24 9.59
CA HIS A 110 5.00 -2.66 9.73
C HIS A 110 3.50 -2.86 9.62
N ARG A 111 3.06 -3.60 8.60
CA ARG A 111 1.64 -3.96 8.45
C ARG A 111 1.36 -5.27 9.17
N ASN A 112 0.36 -5.23 10.03
CA ASN A 112 -0.18 -6.36 10.78
C ASN A 112 -1.64 -6.59 10.41
N VAL A 113 -2.07 -7.85 10.45
CA VAL A 113 -3.46 -8.24 10.21
C VAL A 113 -3.80 -9.42 11.10
N ASP A 114 -5.03 -9.49 11.59
CA ASP A 114 -5.53 -10.70 12.24
C ASP A 114 -5.58 -11.86 11.23
N PRO A 115 -4.81 -12.94 11.43
CA PRO A 115 -4.83 -14.11 10.55
C PRO A 115 -6.23 -14.72 10.39
N GLU A 116 -7.04 -14.73 11.45
CA GLU A 116 -8.37 -15.35 11.40
C GLU A 116 -9.31 -14.54 10.52
N ALA A 117 -9.33 -13.22 10.68
CA ALA A 117 -10.06 -12.32 9.78
C ALA A 117 -9.60 -12.48 8.32
N LEU A 118 -8.29 -12.48 8.08
CA LEU A 118 -7.71 -12.65 6.75
C LEU A 118 -8.18 -13.96 6.08
N PHE A 119 -8.06 -15.08 6.79
CA PHE A 119 -8.42 -16.38 6.24
C PHE A 119 -9.92 -16.53 5.98
N ARG A 120 -10.76 -15.96 6.85
CA ARG A 120 -12.22 -15.97 6.71
C ARG A 120 -12.70 -15.16 5.51
N VAL A 121 -12.09 -14.00 5.28
CA VAL A 121 -12.42 -13.12 4.14
C VAL A 121 -12.02 -13.78 2.82
N PHE A 122 -10.83 -14.40 2.78
CA PHE A 122 -10.34 -15.12 1.59
C PHE A 122 -10.80 -16.58 1.50
N LYS A 123 -11.62 -17.06 2.44
CA LYS A 123 -12.13 -18.46 2.53
C LYS A 123 -11.04 -19.54 2.61
N PHE A 124 -9.83 -19.17 3.07
CA PHE A 124 -8.73 -20.12 3.27
C PHE A 124 -8.90 -20.97 4.53
N ASP A 125 -9.77 -20.57 5.45
CA ASP A 125 -10.20 -21.35 6.60
C ASP A 125 -10.96 -22.63 6.19
N THR A 126 -11.70 -22.57 5.08
CA THR A 126 -12.43 -23.72 4.52
C THR A 126 -11.56 -24.69 3.71
N MET A 127 -10.30 -24.33 3.46
CA MET A 127 -9.38 -25.14 2.66
C MET A 127 -8.56 -26.09 3.55
N GLU A 128 -8.72 -27.39 3.31
CA GLU A 128 -7.99 -28.44 4.02
C GLU A 128 -6.74 -28.91 3.26
N GLY A 129 -5.88 -29.66 3.96
CA GLY A 129 -4.67 -30.27 3.40
C GLY A 129 -3.51 -29.30 3.14
N GLU A 130 -2.45 -29.81 2.52
CA GLU A 130 -1.20 -29.08 2.26
C GLU A 130 -1.42 -27.80 1.45
N ASN A 131 -2.37 -27.82 0.51
CA ASN A 131 -2.72 -26.65 -0.29
C ASN A 131 -3.30 -25.51 0.58
N GLY A 132 -4.17 -25.82 1.55
CA GLY A 132 -4.70 -24.83 2.47
C GLY A 132 -3.60 -24.21 3.34
N VAL A 133 -2.65 -25.04 3.81
CA VAL A 133 -1.48 -24.56 4.58
C VAL A 133 -0.62 -23.62 3.74
N ALA A 134 -0.31 -24.00 2.50
CA ALA A 134 0.50 -23.18 1.60
C ALA A 134 -0.17 -21.84 1.26
N MET A 135 -1.48 -21.83 0.99
CA MET A 135 -2.23 -20.60 0.70
C MET A 135 -2.27 -19.66 1.90
N ARG A 136 -2.52 -20.18 3.11
CA ARG A 136 -2.51 -19.38 4.34
C ARG A 136 -1.14 -18.79 4.64
N ALA A 137 -0.07 -19.57 4.49
CA ALA A 137 1.30 -19.09 4.68
C ALA A 137 1.63 -17.95 3.70
N ARG A 138 1.31 -18.14 2.41
CA ARG A 138 1.50 -17.10 1.39
C ARG A 138 0.67 -15.86 1.65
N ALA A 139 -0.58 -16.02 2.08
CA ALA A 139 -1.46 -14.90 2.40
C ALA A 139 -0.92 -14.07 3.58
N LEU A 140 -0.39 -14.71 4.62
CA LEU A 140 0.25 -14.01 5.73
C LEU A 140 1.53 -13.29 5.29
N GLU A 141 2.41 -13.94 4.52
CA GLU A 141 3.63 -13.32 4.02
C GLU A 141 3.34 -12.08 3.17
N GLN A 142 2.28 -12.13 2.35
CA GLN A 142 1.89 -11.02 1.49
C GLN A 142 1.19 -9.86 2.23
N ASN A 143 0.62 -10.11 3.41
CA ASN A 143 -0.21 -9.13 4.13
C ASN A 143 0.37 -8.70 5.49
N SER A 144 1.34 -9.44 6.03
CA SER A 144 2.14 -9.04 7.18
C SER A 144 3.58 -8.80 6.70
N SER A 145 3.87 -7.55 6.36
CA SER A 145 5.12 -7.17 5.72
C SER A 145 5.50 -5.75 6.10
N ARG A 146 6.76 -5.39 5.85
CA ARG A 146 7.13 -3.97 5.75
C ARG A 146 6.43 -3.36 4.54
N VAL A 147 5.96 -2.14 4.72
CA VAL A 147 5.24 -1.37 3.72
C VAL A 147 5.81 0.03 3.70
N ASP A 148 6.07 0.55 2.50
CA ASP A 148 6.47 1.94 2.29
C ASP A 148 5.26 2.74 1.79
N LEU A 149 4.92 3.85 2.46
CA LEU A 149 3.81 4.73 2.08
C LEU A 149 4.34 5.99 1.40
N PHE A 150 3.87 6.25 0.18
CA PHE A 150 4.27 7.44 -0.57
C PHE A 150 3.05 8.26 -0.93
N ARG A 151 3.05 9.53 -0.50
CA ARG A 151 2.09 10.54 -0.92
C ARG A 151 2.54 11.08 -2.30
N VAL A 152 1.91 10.62 -3.37
CA VAL A 152 2.29 11.00 -4.74
C VAL A 152 1.73 12.38 -5.10
N SER A 153 0.51 12.68 -4.66
CA SER A 153 -0.14 13.99 -4.76
C SER A 153 -1.15 14.12 -3.61
N PRO A 154 -1.84 15.25 -3.37
CA PRO A 154 -2.90 15.34 -2.35
C PRO A 154 -4.00 14.27 -2.51
N ASP A 155 -4.24 13.78 -3.73
CA ASP A 155 -5.31 12.81 -4.04
C ASP A 155 -4.82 11.40 -4.41
N LEU A 156 -3.51 11.16 -4.58
CA LEU A 156 -2.94 9.85 -4.87
C LEU A 156 -1.96 9.33 -3.79
N LEU A 157 -2.26 8.15 -3.24
CA LEU A 157 -1.41 7.37 -2.33
C LEU A 157 -0.85 6.13 -3.03
N ALA A 158 0.42 5.81 -2.79
CA ALA A 158 1.00 4.52 -3.13
C ALA A 158 1.46 3.79 -1.85
N MET A 159 1.05 2.54 -1.73
CA MET A 159 1.47 1.63 -0.67
C MET A 159 2.28 0.51 -1.30
N VAL A 160 3.59 0.47 -1.02
CA VAL A 160 4.53 -0.41 -1.69
C VAL A 160 5.01 -1.49 -0.73
N THR A 161 5.00 -2.72 -1.20
CA THR A 161 5.61 -3.88 -0.52
C THR A 161 6.63 -4.49 -1.48
N PRO A 162 7.55 -5.37 -1.02
CA PRO A 162 8.55 -5.97 -1.90
C PRO A 162 7.99 -6.70 -3.13
N GLY A 163 6.74 -7.16 -3.08
CA GLY A 163 6.10 -7.92 -4.17
C GLY A 163 4.99 -7.21 -4.94
N ARG A 164 4.55 -6.01 -4.51
CA ARG A 164 3.45 -5.28 -5.15
C ARG A 164 3.38 -3.82 -4.72
N ALA A 165 2.85 -2.97 -5.60
CA ALA A 165 2.40 -1.62 -5.28
C ALA A 165 0.86 -1.56 -5.33
N GLU A 166 0.26 -1.04 -4.28
CA GLU A 166 -1.18 -0.79 -4.14
C GLU A 166 -1.41 0.72 -4.27
N LEU A 167 -2.20 1.15 -5.25
CA LEU A 167 -2.51 2.55 -5.50
C LEU A 167 -3.89 2.88 -4.95
N PHE A 168 -4.00 4.02 -4.26
CA PHE A 168 -5.26 4.54 -3.75
C PHE A 168 -5.48 6.00 -4.14
N GLY A 169 -6.72 6.35 -4.47
CA GLY A 169 -7.13 7.68 -4.89
C GLY A 169 -8.19 8.30 -3.97
N ARG A 170 -8.26 9.62 -3.92
CA ARG A 170 -9.44 10.35 -3.44
C ARG A 170 -10.22 10.93 -4.61
N CYS A 171 -11.51 11.16 -4.38
CA CYS A 171 -12.26 12.03 -5.25
C CYS A 171 -11.76 13.46 -5.03
N PRO A 172 -11.35 14.18 -6.09
CA PRO A 172 -10.98 15.59 -5.95
C PRO A 172 -12.17 16.38 -5.42
N GLU A 173 -11.90 17.33 -4.52
CA GLU A 173 -12.88 18.28 -3.99
C GLU A 173 -13.31 19.35 -5.01
#